data_AF-A0A225UH22-F1
#
_entry.id   AF-A0A225UH22-F1
#
_cell.length_a   1.000
_cell.length_b   1.000
_cell.length_c   1.000
_cell.angle_alpha   90.00
_cell.angle_beta   90.00
_cell.angle_gamma   90.00
#
_symmetry.space_group_name_H-M   'P 1'
#
loop_
_entity.id
_entity.type
_entity.pdbx_description
1 polymer ?
#
loop_
_entity_poly.entity_id
_entity_poly.type
_entity_poly.pdbx_seq_one_letter_code
_entity_poly.pdbx_strand_id
1 'polypeptide(L)'
;MCLRSTRLATTTYNFSASEWNMEDGYPCSHRGPRQYLVEPNVTWKKLWERYARQAEAAYRRSIGYCRFTQYVHFYFPGIRLSRSQTDVCDACVRIDTTLLRRDLTDVERSELLAEKAVHVEAPINQRRAMTQFVKEYAATHAPQQQRPEEVIAEHVEVPLMQRITDQRKDLTLQIQIDDFGGSLPLPVYGHKQPSADYYNSNLMLHNFVVADITTGRNAVYIYDERAQGKGADALCSLRMLHHLRVRERYGQNGAGDPENTITLLQVLDNCVGQNKSRSVFMFYAMLSLVFYKKVVLLFLLPGHSHNTADRVVAWCKRKLKGENLYVPEQVVKKMNETNSVEAEFLDHRKSGHPFYCGWDVLLARYFKRMPDGYTGNYFFEIDRGVVSIRHLVTTDDQEVKTHSLIGNGDPLSIKKAFLSDLAGEERLTGCVTMPDLRLQRQPPLTLTMKKRKSLAL
;
A
#
# COMPACT_ATOMS: atom_id res chain seq x y z
N MET A 1 8.03 -4.44 24.74
CA MET A 1 7.19 -5.53 25.28
C MET A 1 5.80 -5.41 24.67
N CYS A 2 5.36 -6.44 23.96
CA CYS A 2 4.18 -6.42 23.09
C CYS A 2 2.93 -6.66 23.94
N LEU A 3 2.08 -5.63 24.15
CA LEU A 3 0.80 -5.81 24.83
C LEU A 3 -0.12 -6.68 23.95
N ARG A 4 -0.32 -7.93 24.35
CA ARG A 4 -1.29 -8.86 23.75
C ARG A 4 -2.69 -8.23 23.84
N SER A 5 -3.35 -8.07 22.69
CA SER A 5 -4.74 -7.63 22.59
C SER A 5 -5.61 -8.86 22.43
N THR A 6 -6.50 -9.12 23.38
CA THR A 6 -7.48 -10.23 23.31
C THR A 6 -8.82 -9.70 22.78
N ARG A 7 -9.41 -10.39 21.81
CA ARG A 7 -10.76 -10.13 21.27
C ARG A 7 -11.74 -11.08 21.96
N LEU A 8 -12.89 -10.57 22.42
CA LEU A 8 -13.91 -11.39 23.10
C LEU A 8 -15.19 -11.41 22.25
N ALA A 9 -15.55 -12.60 21.73
CA ALA A 9 -16.83 -12.83 21.05
C ALA A 9 -17.96 -12.90 22.09
N THR A 10 -19.07 -12.19 21.84
CA THR A 10 -20.16 -11.95 22.80
C THR A 10 -21.37 -12.85 22.56
N THR A 11 -21.17 -14.08 22.09
CA THR A 11 -22.23 -15.08 22.09
C THR A 11 -22.09 -15.93 23.34
N THR A 12 -22.96 -15.63 24.30
CA THR A 12 -23.18 -16.29 25.60
C THR A 12 -22.10 -16.11 26.68
N TYR A 13 -22.56 -15.60 27.83
CA TYR A 13 -22.05 -15.70 29.21
C TYR A 13 -21.72 -14.40 29.95
N ASN A 14 -22.32 -14.31 31.15
CA ASN A 14 -22.05 -13.36 32.23
C ASN A 14 -20.60 -13.50 32.69
N PHE A 15 -19.68 -12.68 32.17
CA PHE A 15 -18.34 -12.60 32.75
C PHE A 15 -18.32 -11.53 33.85
N SER A 16 -17.98 -11.96 35.07
CA SER A 16 -17.68 -11.06 36.18
C SER A 16 -16.32 -10.40 35.94
N ALA A 17 -16.20 -9.10 36.24
CA ALA A 17 -14.93 -8.35 36.20
C ALA A 17 -13.80 -9.01 37.00
N SER A 18 -14.17 -9.83 37.99
CA SER A 18 -13.27 -10.54 38.89
C SER A 18 -12.48 -11.67 38.24
N GLU A 19 -12.85 -12.10 37.03
CA GLU A 19 -12.21 -13.23 36.32
C GLU A 19 -11.17 -12.78 35.29
N TRP A 20 -10.85 -11.48 35.25
CA TRP A 20 -9.98 -10.91 34.22
C TRP A 20 -8.51 -11.05 34.61
N ASN A 21 -7.70 -11.63 33.72
CA ASN A 21 -6.26 -11.77 33.90
C ASN A 21 -5.59 -10.40 34.12
N MET A 22 -5.04 -10.20 35.32
CA MET A 22 -4.13 -9.08 35.62
C MET A 22 -2.70 -9.48 35.24
N GLU A 23 -1.87 -8.51 34.85
CA GLU A 23 -0.45 -8.75 34.56
C GLU A 23 0.29 -8.99 35.88
N ASP A 24 1.12 -10.04 35.95
CA ASP A 24 1.88 -10.39 37.16
C ASP A 24 2.74 -9.20 37.62
N GLY A 25 2.59 -8.83 38.90
CA GLY A 25 3.38 -7.77 39.55
C GLY A 25 2.81 -6.36 39.48
N TYR A 26 1.65 -6.12 38.86
CA TYR A 26 1.05 -4.78 38.79
C TYR A 26 -0.43 -4.76 39.22
N PRO A 27 -0.76 -4.32 40.46
CA PRO A 27 -2.13 -4.29 40.98
C PRO A 27 -2.99 -3.13 40.45
N CYS A 28 -2.54 -2.42 39.40
CA CYS A 28 -3.18 -1.20 38.89
C CYS A 28 -3.90 -1.48 37.56
N SER A 29 -5.23 -1.42 37.59
CA SER A 29 -6.13 -1.66 36.45
C SER A 29 -5.88 -0.77 35.22
N HIS A 30 -5.24 0.40 35.37
CA HIS A 30 -4.86 1.28 34.26
C HIS A 30 -3.76 0.74 33.34
N ARG A 31 -3.05 -0.33 33.74
CA ARG A 31 -2.00 -0.97 32.93
C ARG A 31 -2.37 -2.35 32.36
N GLY A 32 -3.61 -2.81 32.59
CA GLY A 32 -4.09 -4.08 32.03
C GLY A 32 -4.20 -4.08 30.49
N PRO A 33 -4.20 -5.27 29.85
CA PRO A 33 -4.39 -5.41 28.42
C PRO A 33 -5.73 -4.77 28.00
N ARG A 34 -5.69 -3.98 26.92
CA ARG A 34 -6.90 -3.31 26.39
C ARG A 34 -7.85 -4.37 25.83
N GLN A 35 -9.11 -4.28 26.24
CA GLN A 35 -10.17 -5.17 25.78
C GLN A 35 -11.16 -4.37 24.93
N TYR A 36 -11.37 -4.79 23.69
CA TYR A 36 -12.27 -4.11 22.76
C TYR A 36 -13.59 -4.85 22.67
N LEU A 37 -14.70 -4.13 22.85
CA LEU A 37 -16.02 -4.64 22.48
C LEU A 37 -16.08 -4.76 20.96
N VAL A 38 -16.17 -5.99 20.47
CA VAL A 38 -16.18 -6.31 19.03
C VAL A 38 -17.56 -6.23 18.39
N GLU A 39 -18.58 -5.91 19.19
CA GLU A 39 -19.93 -5.77 18.69
C GLU A 39 -20.02 -4.64 17.64
N PRO A 40 -20.55 -4.91 16.44
CA PRO A 40 -20.70 -3.90 15.40
C PRO A 40 -21.58 -2.73 15.85
N ASN A 41 -21.15 -1.50 15.55
CA ASN A 41 -21.90 -0.27 15.83
C ASN A 41 -22.26 -0.07 17.32
N VAL A 42 -21.54 -0.70 18.24
CA VAL A 42 -21.74 -0.52 19.68
C VAL A 42 -21.22 0.85 20.12
N THR A 43 -22.08 1.60 20.82
CA THR A 43 -21.71 2.89 21.40
C THR A 43 -21.92 2.83 22.91
N TRP A 44 -21.26 3.73 23.65
CA TRP A 44 -21.50 3.86 25.08
C TRP A 44 -22.98 4.11 25.39
N LYS A 45 -23.67 4.83 24.50
CA LYS A 45 -25.10 5.09 24.61
C LYS A 45 -25.92 3.79 24.48
N LYS A 46 -25.64 2.97 23.46
CA LYS A 46 -26.32 1.66 23.30
C LYS A 46 -26.08 0.72 24.48
N LEU A 47 -24.86 0.71 25.03
CA LEU A 47 -24.54 -0.09 26.23
C LEU A 47 -25.33 0.40 27.45
N TRP A 48 -25.40 1.72 27.63
CA TRP A 48 -26.22 2.31 28.70
C TRP A 48 -27.71 2.01 28.51
N GLU A 49 -28.26 2.11 27.29
CA GLU A 49 -29.66 1.77 26.99
C GLU A 49 -29.98 0.29 27.29
N ARG A 50 -29.02 -0.61 27.10
CA ARG A 50 -29.16 -2.02 27.50
C ARG A 50 -29.15 -2.21 29.00
N TYR A 51 -28.18 -1.58 29.67
CA TYR A 51 -28.12 -1.56 31.13
C TYR A 51 -29.41 -1.00 31.74
N ALA A 52 -29.92 0.12 31.21
CA ALA A 52 -31.12 0.78 31.70
C ALA A 52 -32.34 -0.14 31.56
N ARG A 53 -32.51 -0.78 30.39
CA ARG A 53 -33.58 -1.77 30.17
C ARG A 53 -33.49 -2.96 31.12
N GLN A 54 -32.28 -3.48 31.37
CA GLN A 54 -32.10 -4.58 32.33
C GLN A 54 -32.35 -4.17 33.78
N ALA A 55 -31.92 -2.96 34.16
CA ALA A 55 -32.17 -2.42 35.49
C ALA A 55 -33.67 -2.23 35.72
N GLU A 56 -34.37 -1.68 34.74
CA GLU A 56 -35.82 -1.49 34.77
C GLU A 56 -36.58 -2.82 34.82
N ALA A 57 -36.21 -3.79 33.98
CA ALA A 57 -36.79 -5.15 34.02
C ALA A 57 -36.55 -5.87 35.34
N ALA A 58 -35.48 -5.52 36.06
CA ALA A 58 -35.16 -6.02 37.39
C ALA A 58 -35.73 -5.15 38.53
N TYR A 59 -36.59 -4.17 38.23
CA TYR A 59 -37.14 -3.19 39.18
C TYR A 59 -36.07 -2.43 40.00
N ARG A 60 -34.89 -2.20 39.40
CA ARG A 60 -33.78 -1.44 39.99
C ARG A 60 -33.73 -0.03 39.43
N ARG A 61 -33.35 0.92 40.27
CA ARG A 61 -33.09 2.30 39.82
C ARG A 61 -31.91 2.32 38.85
N SER A 62 -32.14 2.81 37.64
CA SER A 62 -31.08 2.98 36.64
C SER A 62 -30.25 4.24 36.95
N ILE A 63 -28.94 4.14 36.73
CA ILE A 63 -28.05 5.31 36.78
C ILE A 63 -28.08 6.06 35.44
N GLY A 64 -27.95 7.39 35.49
CA GLY A 64 -27.91 8.23 34.30
C GLY A 64 -26.66 8.01 33.44
N TYR A 65 -26.76 8.30 32.14
CA TYR A 65 -25.72 8.00 31.13
C TYR A 65 -24.31 8.49 31.51
N CYS A 66 -24.17 9.76 31.90
CA CYS A 66 -22.87 10.32 32.29
C CYS A 66 -22.26 9.56 33.48
N ARG A 67 -23.09 9.25 34.48
CA ARG A 67 -22.65 8.51 35.67
C ARG A 67 -22.27 7.07 35.30
N PHE A 68 -23.08 6.41 34.48
CA PHE A 68 -22.75 5.10 33.92
C PHE A 68 -21.38 5.07 33.26
N THR A 69 -21.08 6.02 32.35
CA THR A 69 -19.78 6.07 31.68
C THR A 69 -18.61 6.30 32.65
N GLN A 70 -18.80 7.13 33.70
CA GLN A 70 -17.79 7.31 34.75
C GLN A 70 -17.52 6.01 35.51
N TYR A 71 -18.57 5.29 35.92
CA TYR A 71 -18.43 3.98 36.59
C TYR A 71 -17.73 2.97 35.69
N VAL A 72 -18.13 2.87 34.43
CA VAL A 72 -17.50 1.93 33.50
C VAL A 72 -16.02 2.24 33.30
N HIS A 73 -15.65 3.51 33.13
CA HIS A 73 -14.24 3.87 32.99
C HIS A 73 -13.43 3.68 34.27
N PHE A 74 -14.04 3.87 35.44
CA PHE A 74 -13.37 3.70 36.72
C PHE A 74 -13.15 2.23 37.08
N TYR A 75 -14.20 1.41 36.99
CA TYR A 75 -14.13 -0.02 37.36
C TYR A 75 -13.56 -0.89 36.24
N PHE A 76 -13.66 -0.44 34.98
CA PHE A 76 -13.20 -1.18 33.81
C PHE A 76 -12.32 -0.32 32.89
N PRO A 77 -11.19 0.20 33.38
CA PRO A 77 -10.33 1.13 32.63
C PRO A 77 -9.67 0.51 31.41
N GLY A 78 -9.73 -0.82 31.24
CA GLY A 78 -9.28 -1.57 30.07
C GLY A 78 -10.31 -1.68 28.93
N ILE A 79 -11.62 -1.49 29.19
CA ILE A 79 -12.66 -1.61 28.16
C ILE A 79 -12.59 -0.44 27.20
N ARG A 80 -12.56 -0.74 25.90
CA ARG A 80 -12.68 0.24 24.82
C ARG A 80 -13.79 -0.19 23.87
N LEU A 81 -14.49 0.77 23.30
CA LEU A 81 -15.31 0.51 22.12
C LEU A 81 -14.40 0.30 20.91
N SER A 82 -14.88 -0.46 19.93
CA SER A 82 -14.29 -0.44 18.59
C SER A 82 -14.21 1.01 18.09
N ARG A 83 -13.06 1.36 17.49
CA ARG A 83 -12.86 2.70 16.93
C ARG A 83 -13.61 2.81 15.61
N SER A 84 -14.00 4.03 15.25
CA SER A 84 -14.43 4.35 13.89
C SER A 84 -13.41 3.78 12.91
N GLN A 85 -13.87 2.91 12.03
CA GLN A 85 -13.02 2.39 10.97
C GLN A 85 -12.82 3.49 9.92
N THR A 86 -11.59 3.65 9.48
CA THR A 86 -11.21 4.53 8.38
C THR A 86 -10.68 3.65 7.26
N ASP A 87 -10.83 4.07 6.01
CA ASP A 87 -10.38 3.29 4.84
C ASP A 87 -11.12 1.94 4.71
N VAL A 88 -12.45 2.03 4.81
CA VAL A 88 -13.37 0.89 4.64
C VAL A 88 -13.76 0.77 3.18
N CYS A 89 -13.96 -0.47 2.71
CA CYS A 89 -14.35 -0.72 1.32
C CYS A 89 -15.71 -0.07 1.00
N ASP A 90 -15.75 0.82 0.00
CA ASP A 90 -16.97 1.53 -0.43
C ASP A 90 -18.09 0.57 -0.84
N ALA A 91 -17.77 -0.55 -1.49
CA ALA A 91 -18.76 -1.55 -1.88
C ALA A 91 -19.41 -2.20 -0.64
N CYS A 92 -18.61 -2.59 0.37
CA CYS A 92 -19.12 -3.08 1.64
C CYS A 92 -19.99 -2.03 2.33
N VAL A 93 -19.54 -0.77 2.40
CA VAL A 93 -20.32 0.33 3.02
C VAL A 93 -21.65 0.52 2.30
N ARG A 94 -21.65 0.50 0.96
CA ARG A 94 -22.88 0.62 0.16
C ARG A 94 -23.83 -0.53 0.46
N ILE A 95 -23.37 -1.78 0.41
CA ILE A 95 -24.21 -2.96 0.69
C ILE A 95 -24.75 -2.90 2.13
N ASP A 96 -23.89 -2.61 3.11
CA ASP A 96 -24.28 -2.52 4.52
C ASP A 96 -25.30 -1.40 4.76
N THR A 97 -25.13 -0.26 4.10
CA THR A 97 -26.08 0.85 4.18
C THR A 97 -27.42 0.46 3.55
N THR A 98 -27.41 -0.24 2.41
CA THR A 98 -28.62 -0.74 1.78
C THR A 98 -29.33 -1.75 2.68
N LEU A 99 -28.61 -2.67 3.32
CA LEU A 99 -29.17 -3.70 4.22
C LEU A 99 -29.89 -3.13 5.46
N LEU A 100 -29.65 -1.85 5.81
CA LEU A 100 -30.35 -1.14 6.89
C LEU A 100 -31.75 -0.64 6.49
N ARG A 101 -32.08 -0.65 5.20
CA ARG A 101 -33.41 -0.30 4.70
C ARG A 101 -34.47 -1.27 5.25
N ARG A 102 -35.59 -0.70 5.72
CA ARG A 102 -36.70 -1.44 6.33
C ARG A 102 -37.70 -1.99 5.31
N ASP A 103 -37.64 -1.48 4.09
CA ASP A 103 -38.51 -1.80 2.96
C ASP A 103 -37.95 -2.92 2.07
N LEU A 104 -36.82 -3.53 2.44
CA LEU A 104 -36.28 -4.68 1.72
C LEU A 104 -37.11 -5.93 1.97
N THR A 105 -37.47 -6.61 0.90
CA THR A 105 -38.00 -7.98 0.94
C THR A 105 -36.94 -8.97 1.43
N ASP A 106 -37.37 -10.15 1.87
CA ASP A 106 -36.45 -11.22 2.29
C ASP A 106 -35.54 -11.68 1.13
N VAL A 107 -36.06 -11.65 -0.11
CA VAL A 107 -35.30 -11.99 -1.33
C VAL A 107 -34.19 -10.98 -1.57
N GLU A 108 -34.51 -9.68 -1.62
CA GLU A 108 -33.51 -8.62 -1.83
C GLU A 108 -32.44 -8.62 -0.72
N ARG A 109 -32.85 -8.88 0.53
CA ARG A 109 -31.91 -9.01 1.66
C ARG A 109 -30.96 -10.18 1.45
N SER A 110 -31.48 -11.33 1.02
CA SER A 110 -30.67 -12.52 0.74
C SER A 110 -29.67 -12.28 -0.39
N GLU A 111 -30.11 -11.66 -1.48
CA GLU A 111 -29.26 -11.31 -2.63
C GLU A 111 -28.11 -10.36 -2.24
N LEU A 112 -28.40 -9.31 -1.46
CA LEU A 112 -27.38 -8.38 -0.97
C LEU A 112 -26.37 -9.04 -0.03
N LEU A 113 -26.82 -9.98 0.82
CA LEU A 113 -25.93 -10.75 1.69
C LEU A 113 -25.02 -11.69 0.87
N ALA A 114 -25.56 -12.33 -0.17
CA ALA A 114 -24.79 -13.15 -1.09
C ALA A 114 -23.77 -12.30 -1.89
N GLU A 115 -24.18 -11.14 -2.40
CA GLU A 115 -23.27 -10.17 -3.06
C GLU A 115 -22.11 -9.78 -2.14
N LYS A 116 -22.42 -9.47 -0.87
CA LYS A 116 -21.38 -9.14 0.12
C LYS A 116 -20.44 -10.31 0.38
N ALA A 117 -20.97 -11.52 0.52
CA ALA A 117 -20.15 -12.71 0.75
C ALA A 117 -19.17 -12.94 -0.40
N VAL A 118 -19.67 -12.91 -1.65
CA VAL A 118 -18.83 -13.02 -2.85
C VAL A 118 -17.79 -11.91 -2.92
N HIS A 119 -18.16 -10.67 -2.62
CA HIS A 119 -17.26 -9.53 -2.61
C HIS A 119 -16.11 -9.68 -1.60
N VAL A 120 -16.38 -10.27 -0.43
CA VAL A 120 -15.35 -10.49 0.62
C VAL A 120 -14.49 -11.72 0.30
N GLU A 121 -15.07 -12.79 -0.24
CA GLU A 121 -14.36 -14.04 -0.52
C GLU A 121 -13.46 -13.96 -1.75
N ALA A 122 -13.87 -13.24 -2.81
CA ALA A 122 -13.12 -13.19 -4.05
C ALA A 122 -11.68 -12.63 -3.89
N PRO A 123 -11.44 -11.50 -3.18
CA PRO A 123 -10.08 -11.03 -2.90
C PRO A 123 -9.26 -12.00 -2.04
N ILE A 124 -9.87 -12.71 -1.09
CA ILE A 124 -9.18 -13.71 -0.25
C ILE A 124 -8.69 -14.88 -1.11
N ASN A 125 -9.58 -15.43 -1.94
CA ASN A 125 -9.25 -16.53 -2.84
C ASN A 125 -8.19 -16.11 -3.86
N GLN A 126 -8.28 -14.89 -4.39
CA GLN A 126 -7.24 -14.34 -5.28
C GLN A 126 -5.88 -14.26 -4.58
N ARG A 127 -5.82 -13.75 -3.35
CA ARG A 127 -4.56 -13.63 -2.58
C ARG A 127 -3.90 -14.99 -2.33
N ARG A 128 -4.71 -16.02 -2.03
CA ARG A 128 -4.25 -17.41 -1.90
C ARG A 128 -3.66 -17.92 -3.20
N ALA A 129 -4.38 -17.76 -4.31
CA ALA A 129 -3.92 -18.18 -5.63
C ALA A 129 -2.63 -17.45 -6.05
N MET A 130 -2.55 -16.12 -5.83
CA MET A 130 -1.34 -15.33 -6.11
C MET A 130 -0.17 -15.79 -5.25
N THR A 131 -0.38 -16.04 -3.96
CA THR A 131 0.69 -16.51 -3.06
C THR A 131 1.19 -17.89 -3.49
N GLN A 132 0.29 -18.80 -3.85
CA GLN A 132 0.65 -20.13 -4.35
C GLN A 132 1.44 -20.03 -5.66
N PHE A 133 0.95 -19.25 -6.62
CA PHE A 133 1.64 -18.99 -7.87
C PHE A 133 3.03 -18.41 -7.67
N VAL A 134 3.19 -17.39 -6.82
CA VAL A 134 4.52 -16.80 -6.57
C VAL A 134 5.49 -17.83 -5.96
N LYS A 135 5.01 -18.73 -5.09
CA LYS A 135 5.82 -19.82 -4.53
C LYS A 135 6.27 -20.81 -5.60
N GLU A 136 5.38 -21.20 -6.50
CA GLU A 136 5.67 -22.11 -7.62
C GLU A 136 6.59 -21.45 -8.64
N TYR A 137 6.29 -20.20 -9.01
CA TYR A 137 7.10 -19.40 -9.92
C TYR A 137 8.52 -19.22 -9.38
N ALA A 138 8.67 -18.91 -8.09
CA ALA A 138 9.97 -18.82 -7.44
C ALA A 138 10.70 -20.17 -7.44
N ALA A 139 10.01 -21.29 -7.19
CA ALA A 139 10.62 -22.62 -7.24
C ALA A 139 11.17 -22.96 -8.64
N THR A 140 10.45 -22.58 -9.70
CA THR A 140 10.86 -22.85 -11.08
C THR A 140 11.96 -21.89 -11.56
N HIS A 141 11.83 -20.60 -11.30
CA HIS A 141 12.69 -19.56 -11.88
C HIS A 141 13.84 -19.11 -10.97
N ALA A 142 13.79 -19.48 -9.69
CA ALA A 142 14.77 -19.11 -8.67
C ALA A 142 14.96 -20.23 -7.62
N PRO A 143 15.26 -21.49 -8.02
CA PRO A 143 15.27 -22.64 -7.12
C PRO A 143 16.29 -22.53 -5.97
N GLN A 144 17.36 -21.76 -6.17
CA GLN A 144 18.42 -21.55 -5.18
C GLN A 144 18.14 -20.37 -4.24
N GLN A 145 17.14 -19.53 -4.53
CA GLN A 145 16.77 -18.41 -3.68
C GLN A 145 15.85 -18.86 -2.55
N GLN A 146 15.95 -18.22 -1.38
CA GLN A 146 15.00 -18.46 -0.32
C GLN A 146 13.60 -17.98 -0.76
N ARG A 147 12.62 -18.87 -0.62
CA ARG A 147 11.23 -18.58 -0.94
C ARG A 147 10.60 -17.74 0.17
N PRO A 148 9.83 -16.69 -0.16
CA PRO A 148 9.04 -15.98 0.84
C PRO A 148 7.97 -16.91 1.44
N GLU A 149 7.89 -16.96 2.77
CA GLU A 149 6.86 -17.73 3.48
C GLU A 149 5.45 -17.19 3.15
N GLU A 150 5.34 -15.87 3.04
CA GLU A 150 4.12 -15.11 2.74
C GLU A 150 4.48 -13.96 1.77
N VAL A 151 3.68 -13.79 0.70
CA VAL A 151 3.88 -12.72 -0.30
C VAL A 151 2.84 -11.62 -0.11
N ILE A 152 1.57 -12.03 0.05
CA ILE A 152 0.44 -11.16 0.35
C ILE A 152 -0.32 -11.78 1.52
N ALA A 153 -0.49 -11.02 2.60
CA ALA A 153 -1.23 -11.53 3.76
C ALA A 153 -2.71 -11.76 3.42
N GLU A 154 -3.24 -12.92 3.84
CA GLU A 154 -4.67 -13.27 3.72
C GLU A 154 -5.54 -12.36 4.60
N HIS A 155 -5.00 -11.94 5.74
CA HIS A 155 -5.65 -11.07 6.72
C HIS A 155 -4.71 -9.94 7.15
N VAL A 156 -5.28 -8.76 7.40
CA VAL A 156 -4.56 -7.50 7.71
C VAL A 156 -3.69 -7.59 8.99
N GLU A 157 -3.81 -8.66 9.79
CA GLU A 157 -3.36 -8.68 11.19
C GLU A 157 -2.13 -9.52 11.52
N VAL A 158 -1.56 -10.30 10.59
CA VAL A 158 -0.36 -11.10 10.90
C VAL A 158 0.89 -10.20 10.85
N PRO A 159 1.66 -10.02 11.93
CA PRO A 159 2.90 -9.24 11.90
C PRO A 159 3.94 -9.96 11.03
N LEU A 160 4.29 -9.39 9.86
CA LEU A 160 5.46 -9.80 9.10
C LEU A 160 6.67 -9.43 9.95
N MET A 161 7.50 -10.43 10.28
CA MET A 161 8.76 -10.16 10.94
C MET A 161 9.61 -9.27 10.03
N GLN A 162 10.19 -8.22 10.62
CA GLN A 162 11.23 -7.43 9.97
C GLN A 162 12.44 -8.36 9.76
N ARG A 163 12.57 -8.91 8.56
CA ARG A 163 13.73 -9.71 8.17
C ARG A 163 14.36 -9.02 6.98
N ILE A 164 15.62 -8.63 7.12
CA ILE A 164 16.46 -8.20 6.00
C ILE A 164 17.28 -9.42 5.61
N THR A 165 17.21 -9.83 4.36
CA THR A 165 17.97 -10.95 3.81
C THR A 165 19.05 -10.40 2.89
N ASP A 166 20.32 -10.70 3.17
CA ASP A 166 21.48 -10.30 2.34
C ASP A 166 21.69 -11.23 1.12
N GLN A 167 20.62 -11.77 0.53
CA GLN A 167 20.68 -12.74 -0.58
C GLN A 167 20.81 -12.09 -1.96
N ARG A 168 21.77 -11.18 -2.15
CA ARG A 168 21.88 -10.42 -3.41
C ARG A 168 22.81 -11.01 -4.46
N LYS A 169 23.72 -11.92 -4.08
CA LYS A 169 24.75 -12.42 -5.02
C LYS A 169 24.21 -13.37 -6.10
N ASP A 170 23.03 -13.98 -5.89
CA ASP A 170 22.46 -14.98 -6.80
C ASP A 170 20.97 -14.71 -7.12
N LEU A 171 20.57 -13.43 -7.20
CA LEU A 171 19.18 -13.09 -7.46
C LEU A 171 18.81 -13.32 -8.94
N THR A 172 17.84 -14.17 -9.21
CA THR A 172 17.20 -14.36 -10.53
C THR A 172 15.73 -13.93 -10.55
N LEU A 173 15.11 -13.77 -9.37
CA LEU A 173 13.74 -13.28 -9.17
C LEU A 173 13.70 -12.21 -8.07
N GLN A 174 13.14 -11.05 -8.41
CA GLN A 174 12.87 -9.94 -7.49
C GLN A 174 11.36 -9.74 -7.34
N ILE A 175 10.84 -9.83 -6.12
CA ILE A 175 9.42 -9.72 -5.79
C ILE A 175 9.20 -8.41 -5.04
N GLN A 176 8.36 -7.54 -5.61
CA GLN A 176 8.09 -6.21 -5.07
C GLN A 176 6.59 -5.93 -5.00
N ILE A 177 6.21 -5.09 -4.05
CA ILE A 177 4.88 -4.49 -3.97
C ILE A 177 5.08 -2.98 -3.91
N ASP A 178 4.51 -2.23 -4.86
CA ASP A 178 4.57 -0.78 -4.83
C ASP A 178 3.18 -0.13 -4.73
N ASP A 179 3.11 0.97 -3.99
CA ASP A 179 1.86 1.70 -3.77
C ASP A 179 2.09 3.14 -3.29
N PHE A 180 1.11 4.00 -3.49
CA PHE A 180 1.01 5.28 -2.82
C PHE A 180 0.29 5.15 -1.49
N GLY A 181 0.98 5.54 -0.41
CA GLY A 181 0.32 5.73 0.86
C GLY A 181 -0.63 6.93 0.89
N GLY A 182 -1.48 6.93 1.92
CA GLY A 182 -2.24 8.12 2.30
C GLY A 182 -1.29 9.28 2.66
N SER A 183 -1.52 10.44 2.03
CA SER A 183 -0.64 11.61 2.17
C SER A 183 -0.62 12.17 3.59
N LEU A 184 0.52 12.73 3.97
CA LEU A 184 0.78 13.26 5.31
C LEU A 184 0.73 14.80 5.25
N PRO A 185 -0.07 15.47 6.09
CA PRO A 185 0.01 16.92 6.21
C PRO A 185 1.33 17.31 6.87
N LEU A 186 1.91 18.43 6.44
CA LEU A 186 3.04 19.09 7.06
C LEU A 186 2.63 20.50 7.51
N PRO A 187 2.88 20.88 8.78
CA PRO A 187 3.55 20.10 9.84
C PRO A 187 2.76 18.86 10.30
N VAL A 188 3.47 17.84 10.78
CA VAL A 188 2.89 16.66 11.43
C VAL A 188 2.75 16.96 12.92
N TYR A 189 1.51 17.06 13.41
CA TYR A 189 1.21 17.23 14.83
C TYR A 189 0.75 15.90 15.46
N GLY A 190 1.67 15.19 16.08
CA GLY A 190 1.42 13.93 16.78
C GLY A 190 1.21 14.09 18.28
N HIS A 191 1.65 15.20 18.89
CA HIS A 191 1.56 15.45 20.34
C HIS A 191 0.51 16.49 20.70
N LYS A 192 0.61 17.69 20.13
CA LYS A 192 -0.32 18.81 20.34
C LYS A 192 -0.51 19.54 19.03
N GLN A 193 -1.75 19.64 18.57
CA GLN A 193 -2.13 20.43 17.40
C GLN A 193 -2.71 21.78 17.86
N PRO A 194 -2.18 22.92 17.39
CA PRO A 194 -2.78 24.23 17.62
C PRO A 194 -4.21 24.31 17.06
N SER A 195 -5.12 24.99 17.74
CA SER A 195 -6.53 25.12 17.27
C SER A 195 -6.64 25.87 15.94
N ALA A 196 -5.76 26.83 15.67
CA ALA A 196 -5.73 27.57 14.40
C ALA A 196 -5.40 26.65 13.21
N ASP A 197 -4.56 25.63 13.43
CA ASP A 197 -4.14 24.69 12.38
C ASP A 197 -5.29 23.83 11.85
N TYR A 198 -6.37 23.67 12.62
CA TYR A 198 -7.58 22.99 12.17
C TYR A 198 -8.21 23.64 10.92
N TYR A 199 -8.06 24.97 10.78
CA TYR A 199 -8.59 25.71 9.63
C TYR A 199 -7.57 25.85 8.49
N ASN A 200 -6.34 25.35 8.70
CA ASN A 200 -5.26 25.51 7.75
C ASN A 200 -5.22 24.40 6.69
N SER A 201 -4.93 24.80 5.45
CA SER A 201 -4.64 23.91 4.33
C SER A 201 -3.15 23.58 4.33
N ASN A 202 -2.78 22.57 5.11
CA ASN A 202 -1.39 22.16 5.28
C ASN A 202 -0.78 21.60 3.98
N LEU A 203 0.54 21.77 3.83
CA LEU A 203 1.29 21.23 2.70
C LEU A 203 1.20 19.71 2.74
N MET A 204 0.84 19.07 1.62
CA MET A 204 0.71 17.61 1.59
C MET A 204 2.00 16.95 1.14
N LEU A 205 2.48 16.00 1.94
CA LEU A 205 3.55 15.08 1.58
C LEU A 205 2.94 13.80 0.99
N HIS A 206 3.30 13.49 -0.24
CA HIS A 206 3.04 12.21 -0.88
C HIS A 206 4.14 11.22 -0.51
N ASN A 207 3.77 9.95 -0.32
CA ASN A 207 4.68 8.87 0.02
C ASN A 207 4.46 7.68 -0.92
N PHE A 208 5.42 7.45 -1.81
CA PHE A 208 5.44 6.27 -2.67
C PHE A 208 6.33 5.21 -2.04
N VAL A 209 5.82 4.00 -1.90
CA VAL A 209 6.50 2.91 -1.21
C VAL A 209 6.78 1.80 -2.20
N VAL A 210 8.01 1.27 -2.19
CA VAL A 210 8.36 0.01 -2.83
C VAL A 210 8.81 -0.95 -1.75
N ALA A 211 7.95 -1.90 -1.40
CA ALA A 211 8.24 -2.98 -0.46
C ALA A 211 8.88 -4.14 -1.22
N ASP A 212 10.18 -4.37 -1.02
CA ASP A 212 10.90 -5.50 -1.62
C ASP A 212 10.72 -6.73 -0.72
N ILE A 213 9.90 -7.68 -1.16
CA ILE A 213 9.59 -8.90 -0.41
C ILE A 213 10.79 -9.85 -0.41
N THR A 214 11.58 -9.82 -1.49
CA THR A 214 12.74 -10.68 -1.66
C THR A 214 13.86 -10.37 -0.66
N THR A 215 14.14 -9.08 -0.44
CA THR A 215 15.23 -8.63 0.44
C THR A 215 14.74 -8.11 1.79
N GLY A 216 13.45 -7.82 1.92
CA GLY A 216 12.84 -7.20 3.10
C GLY A 216 13.13 -5.71 3.27
N ARG A 217 13.83 -5.07 2.31
CA ARG A 217 14.17 -3.63 2.34
C ARG A 217 13.08 -2.83 1.65
N ASN A 218 12.60 -1.77 2.31
CA ASN A 218 11.44 -1.01 1.84
C ASN A 218 11.85 0.41 1.52
N ALA A 219 11.83 0.80 0.25
CA ALA A 219 12.11 2.17 -0.16
C ALA A 219 10.86 3.02 0.04
N VAL A 220 11.00 4.20 0.66
CA VAL A 220 9.90 5.14 0.92
C VAL A 220 10.29 6.51 0.38
N TYR A 221 9.73 6.87 -0.77
CA TYR A 221 9.99 8.15 -1.43
C TYR A 221 8.95 9.19 -0.99
N ILE A 222 9.41 10.20 -0.25
CA ILE A 222 8.59 11.31 0.23
C ILE A 222 8.82 12.52 -0.66
N TYR A 223 7.77 13.19 -1.08
CA TYR A 223 7.84 14.47 -1.78
C TYR A 223 6.61 15.31 -1.46
N ASP A 224 6.72 16.62 -1.58
CA ASP A 224 5.57 17.49 -1.38
C ASP A 224 4.77 17.70 -2.68
N GLU A 225 3.50 18.07 -2.55
CA GLU A 225 2.55 18.25 -3.66
C GLU A 225 2.98 19.30 -4.71
N ARG A 226 3.99 20.13 -4.43
CA ARG A 226 4.57 21.05 -5.42
C ARG A 226 5.51 20.33 -6.38
N ALA A 227 6.03 19.15 -6.03
CA ALA A 227 6.95 18.43 -6.89
C ALA A 227 6.22 17.81 -8.10
N GLN A 228 5.21 16.99 -7.83
CA GLN A 228 4.35 16.38 -8.85
C GLN A 228 3.08 15.82 -8.19
N GLY A 229 2.07 15.47 -8.99
CA GLY A 229 0.92 14.68 -8.53
C GLY A 229 1.26 13.19 -8.40
N LYS A 230 0.23 12.32 -8.38
CA LYS A 230 0.38 10.85 -8.29
C LYS A 230 0.06 10.10 -9.60
N GLY A 231 0.11 10.79 -10.73
CA GLY A 231 -0.25 10.25 -12.05
C GLY A 231 0.87 9.43 -12.70
N ALA A 232 0.65 9.04 -13.97
CA ALA A 232 1.58 8.20 -14.73
C ALA A 232 3.01 8.75 -14.79
N ASP A 233 3.18 10.05 -15.05
CA ASP A 233 4.52 10.67 -15.10
C ASP A 233 5.26 10.52 -13.76
N ALA A 234 4.58 10.73 -12.63
CA ALA A 234 5.16 10.57 -11.30
C ALA A 234 5.54 9.11 -11.02
N LEU A 235 4.66 8.16 -11.38
CA LEU A 235 4.93 6.73 -11.24
C LEU A 235 6.15 6.30 -12.06
N CYS A 236 6.20 6.67 -13.35
CA CYS A 236 7.33 6.34 -14.21
C CYS A 236 8.63 6.94 -13.68
N SER A 237 8.61 8.20 -13.24
CA SER A 237 9.77 8.86 -12.62
C SER A 237 10.25 8.17 -11.35
N LEU A 238 9.34 7.85 -10.42
CA LEU A 238 9.68 7.21 -9.15
C LEU A 238 10.18 5.78 -9.34
N ARG A 239 9.56 5.02 -10.26
CA ARG A 239 10.02 3.68 -10.62
C ARG A 239 11.37 3.72 -11.33
N MET A 240 11.60 4.67 -12.25
CA MET A 240 12.88 4.84 -12.90
C MET A 240 13.99 5.12 -11.87
N LEU A 241 13.75 6.05 -10.94
CA LEU A 241 14.66 6.31 -9.83
C LEU A 241 14.94 5.03 -9.03
N HIS A 242 13.91 4.28 -8.69
CA HIS A 242 14.04 3.05 -7.92
C HIS A 242 14.90 2.01 -8.65
N HIS A 243 14.61 1.73 -9.92
CA HIS A 243 15.32 0.71 -10.69
C HIS A 243 16.77 1.10 -10.99
N LEU A 244 17.06 2.39 -11.23
CA LEU A 244 18.44 2.88 -11.32
C LEU A 244 19.23 2.63 -10.03
N ARG A 245 18.63 2.87 -8.85
CA ARG A 245 19.26 2.61 -7.55
C ARG A 245 19.38 1.14 -7.19
N VAL A 246 18.40 0.32 -7.60
CA VAL A 246 18.50 -1.13 -7.48
C VAL A 246 19.72 -1.61 -8.25
N ARG A 247 19.87 -1.16 -9.51
CA ARG A 247 21.02 -1.48 -10.36
C ARG A 247 22.36 -1.00 -9.79
N GLU A 248 22.44 0.25 -9.32
CA GLU A 248 23.65 0.80 -8.68
C GLU A 248 24.10 -0.09 -7.51
N ARG A 249 23.15 -0.52 -6.67
CA ARG A 249 23.42 -1.42 -5.54
C ARG A 249 23.91 -2.80 -5.97
N TYR A 250 23.46 -3.33 -7.11
CA TYR A 250 24.01 -4.58 -7.66
C TYR A 250 25.46 -4.41 -8.11
N GLY A 251 25.76 -3.30 -8.79
CA GLY A 251 27.11 -2.96 -9.22
C GLY A 251 28.08 -2.84 -8.04
N GLN A 252 27.69 -2.13 -6.98
CA GLN A 252 28.50 -1.96 -5.75
C GLN A 252 28.80 -3.29 -5.04
N ASN A 253 27.91 -4.29 -5.14
CA ASN A 253 28.06 -5.59 -4.51
C ASN A 253 28.91 -6.58 -5.32
N GLY A 254 29.47 -6.17 -6.46
CA GLY A 254 30.28 -7.02 -7.33
C GLY A 254 29.48 -8.11 -8.07
N ALA A 255 28.15 -7.98 -8.14
CA ALA A 255 27.25 -8.95 -8.78
C ALA A 255 27.15 -8.77 -10.31
N GLY A 256 27.95 -7.87 -10.91
CA GLY A 256 27.82 -7.47 -12.31
C GLY A 256 26.59 -6.58 -12.55
N ASP A 257 26.40 -6.13 -13.79
CA ASP A 257 25.16 -5.46 -14.21
C ASP A 257 24.08 -6.55 -14.41
N PRO A 258 22.99 -6.60 -13.63
CA PRO A 258 21.96 -7.62 -13.73
C PRO A 258 21.06 -7.47 -14.97
N GLU A 259 21.47 -6.65 -15.93
CA GLU A 259 20.72 -6.37 -17.15
C GLU A 259 20.25 -7.68 -17.80
N ASN A 260 18.93 -7.86 -17.86
CA ASN A 260 18.27 -9.01 -18.48
C ASN A 260 18.56 -10.39 -17.83
N THR A 261 19.05 -10.44 -16.58
CA THR A 261 19.22 -11.71 -15.84
C THR A 261 18.12 -11.93 -14.80
N ILE A 262 17.56 -10.85 -14.26
CA ILE A 262 16.53 -10.88 -13.20
C ILE A 262 15.13 -10.81 -13.81
N THR A 263 14.22 -11.63 -13.29
CA THR A 263 12.77 -11.45 -13.48
C THR A 263 12.22 -10.54 -12.37
N LEU A 264 11.53 -9.48 -12.75
CA LEU A 264 10.80 -8.63 -11.81
C LEU A 264 9.37 -9.13 -11.69
N LEU A 265 8.92 -9.43 -10.48
CA LEU A 265 7.52 -9.73 -10.18
C LEU A 265 6.97 -8.62 -9.28
N GLN A 266 6.01 -7.86 -9.81
CA GLN A 266 5.34 -6.78 -9.09
C GLN A 266 3.89 -7.14 -8.75
N VAL A 267 3.54 -6.93 -7.49
CA VAL A 267 2.14 -6.92 -7.03
C VAL A 267 1.69 -5.47 -6.91
N LEU A 268 0.52 -5.16 -7.49
CA LEU A 268 0.03 -3.79 -7.65
C LEU A 268 -1.44 -3.68 -7.29
N ASP A 269 -1.86 -2.49 -6.87
CA ASP A 269 -3.29 -2.15 -6.80
C ASP A 269 -3.90 -2.04 -8.21
N ASN A 270 -5.23 -2.19 -8.32
CA ASN A 270 -5.94 -2.11 -9.60
C ASN A 270 -6.41 -0.68 -9.94
N CYS A 271 -5.58 0.34 -9.68
CA CYS A 271 -5.95 1.71 -9.99
C CYS A 271 -5.67 2.04 -11.48
N VAL A 272 -6.75 2.16 -12.27
CA VAL A 272 -6.68 2.47 -13.72
C VAL A 272 -6.01 3.82 -14.00
N GLY A 273 -6.27 4.83 -13.17
CA GLY A 273 -5.66 6.17 -13.32
C GLY A 273 -4.18 6.22 -12.94
N GLN A 274 -3.63 5.13 -12.39
CA GLN A 274 -2.27 5.03 -11.88
C GLN A 274 -1.60 3.80 -12.50
N ASN A 275 -1.59 2.68 -11.77
CA ASN A 275 -0.85 1.47 -12.10
C ASN A 275 -1.33 0.73 -13.35
N LYS A 276 -2.60 0.87 -13.71
CA LYS A 276 -3.16 0.28 -14.94
C LYS A 276 -3.26 1.22 -16.12
N SER A 277 -2.65 2.41 -16.09
CA SER A 277 -2.67 3.30 -17.24
C SER A 277 -1.85 2.77 -18.43
N ARG A 278 -2.21 3.16 -19.66
CA ARG A 278 -1.49 2.73 -20.88
C ARG A 278 -0.01 3.15 -20.86
N SER A 279 0.28 4.35 -20.38
CA SER A 279 1.65 4.87 -20.26
C SER A 279 2.49 4.04 -19.30
N VAL A 280 1.91 3.59 -18.18
CA VAL A 280 2.59 2.70 -17.23
C VAL A 280 2.83 1.31 -17.83
N PHE A 281 1.91 0.77 -18.65
CA PHE A 281 2.17 -0.49 -19.36
C PHE A 281 3.29 -0.38 -20.40
N MET A 282 3.39 0.75 -21.13
CA MET A 282 4.55 1.01 -21.99
C MET A 282 5.85 1.12 -21.18
N PHE A 283 5.78 1.69 -19.97
CA PHE A 283 6.92 1.72 -19.05
C PHE A 283 7.34 0.31 -18.60
N TYR A 284 6.40 -0.60 -18.33
CA TYR A 284 6.73 -2.00 -18.04
C TYR A 284 7.32 -2.75 -19.22
N ALA A 285 6.85 -2.48 -20.43
CA ALA A 285 7.49 -2.96 -21.65
C ALA A 285 8.94 -2.48 -21.74
N MET A 286 9.19 -1.20 -21.49
CA MET A 286 10.54 -0.64 -21.42
C MET A 286 11.40 -1.36 -20.37
N LEU A 287 10.88 -1.59 -19.15
CA LEU A 287 11.60 -2.33 -18.12
C LEU A 287 12.02 -3.75 -18.57
N SER A 288 11.19 -4.44 -19.36
CA SER A 288 11.51 -5.77 -19.92
C SER A 288 12.56 -5.76 -21.05
N LEU A 289 12.88 -4.60 -21.61
CA LEU A 289 13.94 -4.44 -22.61
C LEU A 289 15.24 -3.95 -21.96
N VAL A 290 15.11 -3.07 -20.97
CA VAL A 290 16.23 -2.27 -20.45
C VAL A 290 16.79 -2.84 -19.14
N PHE A 291 15.97 -3.38 -18.25
CA PHE A 291 16.42 -3.78 -16.91
C PHE A 291 16.30 -5.28 -16.66
N TYR A 292 15.17 -5.87 -17.04
CA TYR A 292 14.75 -7.18 -16.56
C TYR A 292 14.57 -8.17 -17.71
N LYS A 293 14.89 -9.45 -17.43
CA LYS A 293 14.65 -10.57 -18.35
C LYS A 293 13.17 -10.66 -18.74
N LYS A 294 12.31 -10.48 -17.73
CA LYS A 294 10.86 -10.56 -17.81
C LYS A 294 10.27 -9.71 -16.69
N VAL A 295 9.11 -9.10 -16.94
CA VAL A 295 8.33 -8.36 -15.95
C VAL A 295 6.98 -9.06 -15.78
N VAL A 296 6.68 -9.49 -14.56
CA VAL A 296 5.46 -10.19 -14.16
C VAL A 296 4.63 -9.24 -13.30
N LEU A 297 3.38 -8.98 -13.69
CA LEU A 297 2.49 -8.03 -13.01
C LEU A 297 1.26 -8.77 -12.49
N LEU A 298 1.04 -8.71 -11.17
CA LEU A 298 -0.13 -9.25 -10.50
C LEU A 298 -0.94 -8.11 -9.88
N PHE A 299 -2.16 -7.89 -10.37
CA PHE A 299 -3.05 -6.84 -9.88
C PHE A 299 -4.07 -7.40 -8.88
N LEU A 300 -4.20 -6.75 -7.74
CA LEU A 300 -5.21 -7.10 -6.72
C LEU A 300 -6.62 -6.77 -7.22
N LEU A 301 -7.60 -7.64 -6.95
CA LEU A 301 -9.00 -7.33 -7.21
C LEU A 301 -9.41 -6.05 -6.45
N PRO A 302 -10.30 -5.21 -7.03
CA PRO A 302 -10.82 -4.04 -6.33
C PRO A 302 -11.54 -4.44 -5.04
N GLY A 303 -11.32 -3.66 -3.98
CA GLY A 303 -11.89 -3.91 -2.66
C GLY A 303 -10.99 -4.80 -1.81
N HIS A 304 -10.87 -4.45 -0.53
CA HIS A 304 -10.02 -5.16 0.43
C HIS A 304 -8.56 -5.34 -0.07
N SER A 305 -8.04 -4.37 -0.82
CA SER A 305 -6.75 -4.42 -1.51
C SER A 305 -5.52 -4.09 -0.64
N HIS A 306 -5.68 -4.04 0.69
CA HIS A 306 -4.58 -3.72 1.61
C HIS A 306 -3.39 -4.67 1.40
N ASN A 307 -2.20 -4.11 1.17
CA ASN A 307 -1.02 -4.84 0.72
C ASN A 307 0.19 -4.58 1.64
N THR A 308 1.38 -5.06 1.27
CA THR A 308 2.58 -4.89 2.10
C THR A 308 3.08 -3.44 2.13
N ALA A 309 2.89 -2.67 1.05
CA ALA A 309 3.24 -1.25 1.03
C ALA A 309 2.41 -0.46 2.07
N ASP A 310 1.11 -0.75 2.21
CA ASP A 310 0.26 -0.17 3.26
C ASP A 310 0.79 -0.46 4.67
N ARG A 311 1.32 -1.67 4.89
CA ARG A 311 1.93 -2.05 6.17
C ARG A 311 3.18 -1.24 6.45
N VAL A 312 4.03 -1.01 5.45
CA VAL A 312 5.21 -0.16 5.56
C VAL A 312 4.81 1.28 5.88
N VAL A 313 3.75 1.79 5.24
CA VAL A 313 3.18 3.12 5.56
C VAL A 313 2.71 3.15 7.03
N ALA A 314 2.04 2.10 7.51
CA ALA A 314 1.63 2.00 8.91
C ALA A 314 2.83 1.97 9.87
N TRP A 315 3.92 1.28 9.53
CA TRP A 315 5.16 1.29 10.31
C TRP A 315 5.75 2.69 10.40
N CYS A 316 5.85 3.39 9.27
CA CYS A 316 6.29 4.77 9.20
C CYS A 316 5.40 5.68 10.07
N LYS A 317 4.07 5.62 9.92
CA LYS A 317 3.11 6.42 10.71
C LYS A 317 3.22 6.17 12.21
N ARG A 318 3.50 4.93 12.65
CA ARG A 318 3.72 4.63 14.08
C ARG A 318 4.91 5.39 14.66
N LYS A 319 5.97 5.61 13.88
CA LYS A 319 7.15 6.38 14.31
C LYS A 319 6.90 7.88 14.39
N LEU A 320 5.92 8.40 13.65
CA LEU A 320 5.53 9.81 13.70
C LEU A 320 4.55 10.12 14.86
N LYS A 321 3.96 9.09 15.46
CA LYS A 321 2.94 9.26 16.49
C LYS A 321 3.54 9.84 17.77
N GLY A 322 2.95 10.91 18.30
CA GLY A 322 3.46 11.58 19.49
C GLY A 322 4.57 12.57 19.21
N GLU A 323 4.94 12.79 17.94
CA GLU A 323 6.00 13.71 17.52
C GLU A 323 5.40 14.96 16.89
N ASN A 324 6.04 16.12 17.05
CA ASN A 324 5.72 17.34 16.29
C ASN A 324 6.85 17.61 15.30
N LEU A 325 6.57 17.47 14.00
CA LEU A 325 7.57 17.53 12.93
C LEU A 325 7.18 18.63 11.93
N TYR A 326 8.10 19.54 11.62
CA TYR A 326 7.80 20.78 10.90
C TYR A 326 8.38 20.81 9.48
N VAL A 327 9.37 19.97 9.19
CA VAL A 327 10.02 19.89 7.88
C VAL A 327 10.10 18.44 7.38
N PRO A 328 10.11 18.19 6.06
CA PRO A 328 10.12 16.84 5.50
C PRO A 328 11.31 15.99 5.97
N GLU A 329 12.47 16.60 6.20
CA GLU A 329 13.68 15.92 6.67
C GLU A 329 13.50 15.30 8.06
N GLN A 330 12.73 15.95 8.93
CA GLN A 330 12.38 15.41 10.26
C GLN A 330 11.46 14.20 10.14
N VAL A 331 10.51 14.24 9.20
CA VAL A 331 9.60 13.12 8.90
C VAL A 331 10.40 11.91 8.42
N VAL A 332 11.27 12.11 7.43
CA VAL A 332 12.13 11.04 6.89
C VAL A 332 13.06 10.46 7.95
N LYS A 333 13.70 11.30 8.75
CA LYS A 333 14.56 10.86 9.86
C LYS A 333 13.81 9.94 10.83
N LYS A 334 12.56 10.27 11.16
CA LYS A 334 11.71 9.45 12.03
C LYS A 334 11.27 8.15 11.38
N MET A 335 10.92 8.16 10.10
CA MET A 335 10.58 6.93 9.35
C MET A 335 11.75 5.93 9.34
N ASN A 336 12.97 6.44 9.15
CA ASN A 336 14.22 5.67 9.13
C ASN A 336 14.64 5.08 10.49
N GLU A 337 13.94 5.39 11.59
CA GLU A 337 14.09 4.63 12.84
C GLU A 337 13.47 3.21 12.75
N THR A 338 12.88 2.85 11.60
CA THR A 338 12.41 1.51 11.29
C THR A 338 13.49 0.79 10.48
N ASN A 339 14.11 -0.25 11.04
CA ASN A 339 15.29 -0.90 10.46
C ASN A 339 15.17 -1.31 8.98
N SER A 340 13.97 -1.72 8.54
CA SER A 340 13.72 -2.19 7.18
C SER A 340 13.28 -1.07 6.21
N VAL A 341 13.22 0.18 6.64
CA VAL A 341 12.76 1.33 5.86
C VAL A 341 13.94 2.19 5.42
N GLU A 342 13.94 2.54 4.13
CA GLU A 342 14.84 3.49 3.49
C GLU A 342 13.99 4.65 2.95
N ALA A 343 13.66 5.58 3.84
CA ALA A 343 12.94 6.79 3.52
C ALA A 343 13.87 7.88 3.00
N GLU A 344 13.42 8.62 1.99
CA GLU A 344 14.10 9.76 1.42
C GLU A 344 13.13 10.88 1.07
N PHE A 345 13.55 12.13 1.28
CA PHE A 345 12.83 13.30 0.79
C PHE A 345 13.38 13.74 -0.58
N LEU A 346 12.54 13.67 -1.60
CA LEU A 346 12.79 14.10 -2.96
C LEU A 346 12.41 15.58 -3.10
N ASP A 347 13.38 16.44 -2.80
CA ASP A 347 13.20 17.89 -2.80
C ASP A 347 13.13 18.47 -4.22
N HIS A 348 11.97 19.02 -4.60
CA HIS A 348 11.74 19.64 -5.91
C HIS A 348 12.62 20.85 -6.21
N ARG A 349 13.30 21.42 -5.20
CA ARG A 349 14.21 22.56 -5.36
C ARG A 349 15.61 22.13 -5.79
N LYS A 350 15.95 20.85 -5.65
CA LYS A 350 17.28 20.33 -6.00
C LYS A 350 17.32 19.95 -7.47
N SER A 351 18.43 20.27 -8.16
CA SER A 351 18.65 19.92 -9.56
C SER A 351 18.54 18.41 -9.83
N GLY A 352 18.81 17.56 -8.83
CA GLY A 352 18.71 16.10 -8.93
C GLY A 352 17.31 15.51 -8.66
N HIS A 353 16.25 16.31 -8.52
CA HIS A 353 14.92 15.77 -8.24
C HIS A 353 14.43 14.83 -9.37
N PRO A 354 13.73 13.73 -9.09
CA PRO A 354 13.47 12.69 -10.09
C PRO A 354 12.25 12.93 -10.98
N PHE A 355 11.54 14.05 -10.80
CA PHE A 355 10.22 14.26 -11.40
C PHE A 355 10.33 14.82 -12.83
N TYR A 356 10.03 13.95 -13.78
CA TYR A 356 9.98 14.22 -15.21
C TYR A 356 8.53 14.18 -15.69
N CYS A 357 8.28 14.79 -16.84
CA CYS A 357 7.00 14.77 -17.55
C CYS A 357 7.21 14.35 -19.00
N GLY A 358 6.12 13.95 -19.67
CA GLY A 358 6.17 13.54 -21.07
C GLY A 358 6.63 12.09 -21.27
N TRP A 359 6.50 11.25 -20.24
CA TRP A 359 6.81 9.81 -20.36
C TRP A 359 5.96 9.15 -21.46
N ASP A 360 4.67 9.48 -21.54
CA ASP A 360 3.79 8.94 -22.59
C ASP A 360 4.29 9.29 -23.99
N VAL A 361 4.74 10.52 -24.19
CA VAL A 361 5.23 11.00 -25.50
C VAL A 361 6.52 10.28 -25.89
N LEU A 362 7.46 10.12 -24.97
CA LEU A 362 8.70 9.38 -25.24
C LEU A 362 8.41 7.90 -25.50
N LEU A 363 7.65 7.24 -24.61
CA LEU A 363 7.37 5.82 -24.69
C LEU A 363 6.56 5.46 -25.94
N ALA A 364 5.58 6.28 -26.33
CA ALA A 364 4.75 6.04 -27.51
C ALA A 364 5.50 6.04 -28.85
N ARG A 365 6.75 6.54 -28.89
CA ARG A 365 7.61 6.43 -30.08
C ARG A 365 8.09 4.99 -30.32
N TYR A 366 8.17 4.20 -29.26
CA TYR A 366 8.81 2.88 -29.26
C TYR A 366 7.86 1.75 -28.90
N PHE A 367 6.83 2.05 -28.12
CA PHE A 367 5.87 1.09 -27.60
C PHE A 367 4.45 1.45 -28.03
N LYS A 368 3.72 0.45 -28.49
CA LYS A 368 2.28 0.50 -28.73
C LYS A 368 1.54 0.53 -27.41
N ARG A 369 0.35 1.11 -27.44
CA ARG A 369 -0.58 1.14 -26.30
C ARG A 369 -1.25 -0.22 -26.14
N MET A 370 -1.59 -0.57 -24.89
CA MET A 370 -2.41 -1.76 -24.59
C MET A 370 -3.74 -1.74 -25.35
N PRO A 371 -4.23 -2.91 -25.81
CA PRO A 371 -5.52 -3.03 -26.49
C PRO A 371 -6.68 -2.71 -25.54
N ASP A 372 -7.82 -2.32 -26.09
CA ASP A 372 -9.01 -2.00 -25.29
C ASP A 372 -9.50 -3.20 -24.46
N GLY A 373 -10.11 -2.92 -23.32
CA GLY A 373 -10.62 -3.95 -22.40
C GLY A 373 -9.56 -4.65 -21.55
N TYR A 374 -8.26 -4.38 -21.74
CA TYR A 374 -7.19 -5.01 -20.93
C TYR A 374 -7.33 -4.76 -19.43
N THR A 375 -7.95 -3.65 -19.03
CA THR A 375 -8.11 -3.26 -17.61
C THR A 375 -8.94 -4.25 -16.80
N GLY A 376 -9.75 -5.10 -17.46
CA GLY A 376 -10.49 -6.20 -16.82
C GLY A 376 -9.65 -7.44 -16.48
N ASN A 377 -8.36 -7.46 -16.81
CA ASN A 377 -7.45 -8.58 -16.55
C ASN A 377 -6.52 -8.28 -15.37
N TYR A 378 -6.08 -9.29 -14.62
CA TYR A 378 -5.33 -9.11 -13.38
C TYR A 378 -3.94 -9.72 -13.38
N PHE A 379 -3.59 -10.46 -14.43
CA PHE A 379 -2.28 -11.07 -14.54
C PHE A 379 -1.68 -10.81 -15.93
N PHE A 380 -0.46 -10.26 -15.92
CA PHE A 380 0.29 -9.94 -17.12
C PHE A 380 1.72 -10.43 -16.99
N GLU A 381 2.27 -10.95 -18.08
CA GLU A 381 3.70 -11.21 -18.21
C GLU A 381 4.22 -10.47 -19.42
N ILE A 382 5.32 -9.75 -19.27
CA ILE A 382 5.94 -8.97 -20.33
C ILE A 382 7.38 -9.46 -20.52
N ASP A 383 7.64 -10.05 -21.68
CA ASP A 383 8.94 -10.56 -22.08
C ASP A 383 9.36 -9.86 -23.37
N ARG A 384 10.46 -9.10 -23.32
CA ARG A 384 11.00 -8.35 -24.45
C ARG A 384 9.93 -7.55 -25.21
N GLY A 385 9.05 -6.87 -24.46
CA GLY A 385 8.01 -6.01 -25.03
C GLY A 385 6.78 -6.74 -25.58
N VAL A 386 6.70 -8.06 -25.44
CA VAL A 386 5.49 -8.85 -25.74
C VAL A 386 4.76 -9.14 -24.44
N VAL A 387 3.48 -8.78 -24.36
CA VAL A 387 2.64 -9.02 -23.19
C VAL A 387 1.71 -10.21 -23.38
N SER A 388 1.73 -11.13 -22.43
CA SER A 388 0.71 -12.16 -22.22
C SER A 388 -0.29 -11.68 -21.18
N ILE A 389 -1.58 -11.83 -21.45
CA ILE A 389 -2.69 -11.28 -20.67
C ILE A 389 -3.60 -12.42 -20.21
N ARG A 390 -3.87 -12.48 -18.90
CA ARG A 390 -4.81 -13.43 -18.28
C ARG A 390 -5.78 -12.70 -17.37
N HIS A 391 -7.01 -13.20 -17.31
CA HIS A 391 -7.99 -12.63 -16.39
C HIS A 391 -7.51 -12.78 -14.94
N LEU A 392 -7.16 -13.99 -14.51
CA LEU A 392 -6.57 -14.27 -13.21
C LEU A 392 -5.31 -15.15 -13.36
N VAL A 393 -4.56 -15.29 -12.28
CA VAL A 393 -3.46 -16.27 -12.15
C VAL A 393 -3.91 -17.70 -12.45
N THR A 394 -5.16 -18.03 -12.13
CA THR A 394 -5.77 -19.35 -12.34
C THR A 394 -6.40 -19.53 -13.72
N THR A 395 -6.33 -18.53 -14.60
CA THR A 395 -6.84 -18.64 -15.97
C THR A 395 -6.03 -19.67 -16.76
N ASP A 396 -6.74 -20.54 -17.48
CA ASP A 396 -6.17 -21.59 -18.31
C ASP A 396 -5.21 -21.03 -19.36
N ASP A 397 -4.13 -21.77 -19.66
CA ASP A 397 -3.13 -21.39 -20.65
C ASP A 397 -3.72 -21.21 -22.07
N GLN A 398 -4.82 -21.91 -22.38
CA GLN A 398 -5.52 -21.78 -23.67
C GLN A 398 -6.25 -20.44 -23.84
N GLU A 399 -6.57 -19.76 -22.74
CA GLU A 399 -7.27 -18.47 -22.74
C GLU A 399 -6.31 -17.26 -22.75
N VAL A 400 -5.00 -17.52 -22.76
CA VAL A 400 -3.97 -16.47 -22.76
C VAL A 400 -4.03 -15.67 -24.05
N LYS A 401 -4.16 -14.35 -23.91
CA LYS A 401 -4.08 -13.42 -25.05
C LYS A 401 -2.70 -12.79 -25.10
N THR A 402 -2.08 -12.80 -26.27
CA THR A 402 -0.76 -12.19 -26.47
C THR A 402 -0.88 -10.93 -27.31
N HIS A 403 -0.14 -9.89 -26.94
CA HIS A 403 -0.07 -8.63 -27.67
C HIS A 403 1.36 -8.11 -27.71
N SER A 404 1.87 -7.75 -28.89
CA SER A 404 3.21 -7.16 -29.02
C SER A 404 3.15 -5.64 -28.84
N LEU A 405 3.71 -5.14 -27.73
CA LEU A 405 3.85 -3.70 -27.49
C LEU A 405 4.99 -3.10 -28.31
N ILE A 406 5.83 -3.91 -28.96
CA ILE A 406 6.84 -3.41 -29.91
C ILE A 406 6.43 -3.62 -31.38
N GLY A 407 5.22 -4.14 -31.62
CA GLY A 407 4.77 -4.49 -32.96
C GLY A 407 5.68 -5.53 -33.63
N ASN A 408 6.19 -5.19 -34.81
CA ASN A 408 7.15 -6.00 -35.57
C ASN A 408 8.59 -5.52 -35.35
N GLY A 409 8.83 -4.63 -34.39
CA GLY A 409 10.16 -4.10 -34.11
C GLY A 409 11.06 -5.14 -33.44
N ASP A 410 12.36 -4.99 -33.65
CA ASP A 410 13.37 -5.79 -32.96
C ASP A 410 13.63 -5.23 -31.54
N PRO A 411 13.55 -6.05 -30.48
CA PRO A 411 13.75 -5.60 -29.09
C PRO A 411 15.09 -4.89 -28.85
N LEU A 412 16.18 -5.36 -29.46
CA LEU A 412 17.52 -4.77 -29.25
C LEU A 412 17.63 -3.40 -29.93
N SER A 413 17.11 -3.28 -31.14
CA SER A 413 17.09 -2.03 -31.89
C SER A 413 16.23 -0.98 -31.20
N ILE A 414 15.04 -1.36 -30.72
CA ILE A 414 14.16 -0.48 -29.95
C ILE A 414 14.84 -0.04 -28.65
N LYS A 415 15.45 -0.98 -27.91
CA LYS A 415 16.20 -0.67 -26.68
C LYS A 415 17.26 0.39 -26.94
N LYS A 416 18.13 0.20 -27.93
CA LYS A 416 19.19 1.14 -28.26
C LYS A 416 18.66 2.52 -28.62
N ALA A 417 17.64 2.57 -29.49
CA ALA A 417 17.05 3.82 -29.92
C ALA A 417 16.38 4.56 -28.75
N PHE A 418 15.63 3.84 -27.91
CA PHE A 418 15.02 4.41 -26.70
C PHE A 418 16.06 4.97 -25.74
N LEU A 419 17.15 4.24 -25.47
CA LEU A 419 18.20 4.71 -24.56
C LEU A 419 18.96 5.91 -25.13
N SER A 420 19.15 5.97 -26.45
CA SER A 420 19.74 7.12 -27.12
C SER A 420 18.87 8.37 -26.94
N ASP A 421 17.55 8.25 -27.09
CA ASP A 421 16.61 9.35 -26.82
C ASP A 421 16.55 9.71 -25.33
N LEU A 422 16.53 8.71 -24.44
CA LEU A 422 16.34 8.90 -23.00
C LEU A 422 17.58 9.44 -22.30
N ALA A 423 18.79 8.99 -22.65
CA ALA A 423 20.03 9.31 -21.92
C ALA A 423 21.15 9.77 -22.85
N GLY A 424 21.01 9.62 -24.17
CA GLY A 424 22.08 9.90 -25.12
C GLY A 424 23.10 8.79 -25.29
N GLU A 425 22.81 7.61 -24.75
CA GLU A 425 23.70 6.44 -24.80
C GLU A 425 22.91 5.23 -25.33
N GLU A 426 23.56 4.33 -26.08
CA GLU A 426 22.89 3.10 -26.57
C GLU A 426 22.71 2.03 -25.49
N ARG A 427 23.33 2.21 -24.32
CA ARG A 427 23.27 1.32 -23.16
C ARG A 427 23.26 2.18 -21.90
N LEU A 428 22.48 1.77 -20.90
CA LEU A 428 22.62 2.38 -19.60
C LEU A 428 23.90 1.82 -18.99
N THR A 429 24.99 2.58 -18.94
CA THR A 429 26.15 2.20 -18.13
C THR A 429 25.79 2.27 -16.64
N GLY A 430 26.53 1.59 -15.76
CA GLY A 430 26.31 1.64 -14.30
C GLY A 430 26.42 3.05 -13.68
N CYS A 431 26.81 4.05 -14.46
CA CYS A 431 26.95 5.45 -14.05
C CYS A 431 25.71 6.30 -14.35
N VAL A 432 24.75 5.82 -15.15
CA VAL A 432 23.55 6.60 -15.47
C VAL A 432 22.66 6.76 -14.24
N THR A 433 22.43 8.01 -13.86
CA THR A 433 21.59 8.45 -12.75
C THR A 433 20.39 9.26 -13.26
N MET A 434 19.47 9.64 -12.36
CA MET A 434 18.31 10.45 -12.76
C MET A 434 18.69 11.75 -13.47
N PRO A 435 19.69 12.55 -13.03
CA PRO A 435 20.17 13.74 -13.73
C PRO A 435 20.57 13.56 -15.20
N ASP A 436 21.00 12.37 -15.60
CA ASP A 436 21.51 12.09 -16.95
C ASP A 436 20.38 11.86 -17.98
N LEU A 437 19.13 11.75 -17.50
CA LEU A 437 17.97 11.53 -18.37
C LEU A 437 17.56 12.83 -19.10
N ARG A 438 17.47 12.75 -20.42
CA ARG A 438 17.06 13.78 -21.38
C ARG A 438 15.54 13.89 -21.50
N LEU A 439 14.85 13.88 -20.36
CA LEU A 439 13.41 14.14 -20.27
C LEU A 439 13.13 15.53 -19.71
N GLN A 440 12.00 16.12 -20.08
CA GLN A 440 11.59 17.40 -19.55
C GLN A 440 11.26 17.26 -18.05
N ARG A 441 11.93 18.05 -17.21
CA ARG A 441 11.63 18.12 -15.77
C ARG A 441 10.28 18.76 -15.54
N GLN A 442 9.54 18.21 -14.59
CA GLN A 442 8.27 18.78 -14.14
C GLN A 442 8.56 20.13 -13.44
N PRO A 443 8.02 21.26 -13.93
CA PRO A 443 8.08 22.51 -13.19
C PRO A 443 7.30 22.40 -11.89
N PRO A 444 7.73 23.06 -10.79
CA PRO A 444 7.00 23.03 -9.54
C PRO A 444 5.54 23.46 -9.70
N LEU A 445 4.62 22.65 -9.17
CA LEU A 445 3.20 22.93 -9.20
C LEU A 445 2.88 24.11 -8.28
N THR A 446 2.04 25.01 -8.80
CA THR A 446 1.61 26.19 -8.05
C THR A 446 0.53 25.81 -7.05
N LEU A 447 0.73 26.17 -5.78
CA LEU A 447 -0.30 26.03 -4.75
C LEU A 447 -1.47 26.98 -5.00
N THR A 448 -2.69 26.53 -4.68
CA THR A 448 -3.89 27.38 -4.79
C THR A 448 -3.75 28.64 -3.93
N MET A 449 -4.39 29.74 -4.34
CA MET A 449 -4.37 30.99 -3.56
C MET A 449 -4.87 30.79 -2.13
N LYS A 450 -5.92 29.98 -1.95
CA LYS A 450 -6.43 29.61 -0.62
C LYS A 450 -5.35 28.94 0.23
N LYS A 451 -4.63 27.98 -0.35
CA LYS A 451 -3.57 27.24 0.33
C LYS A 451 -2.37 28.12 0.66
N ARG A 452 -1.94 28.99 -0.26
CA ARG A 452 -0.87 29.97 -0.01
C ARG A 452 -1.22 30.93 1.12
N LYS A 453 -2.44 31.47 1.14
CA LYS A 453 -2.91 32.33 2.25
C LYS A 453 -2.90 31.59 3.58
N SER A 454 -3.31 30.32 3.58
CA SER A 454 -3.33 29.51 4.79
C SER A 454 -1.94 29.17 5.32
N LEU A 455 -0.94 28.98 4.45
CA LEU A 455 0.45 28.70 4.85
C LEU A 455 1.23 29.95 5.25
N ALA A 456 0.70 31.14 5.00
CA ALA A 456 1.31 32.43 5.36
C ALA A 456 0.87 32.93 6.75
N LEU A 457 -0.11 32.27 7.36
CA LEU A 457 -0.58 32.47 8.74
C LEU A 457 0.23 31.58 9.68
#